data_AF-A0A837KMM1-F1
#
_entry.id   AF-A0A837KMM1-F1
#
_cell.length_a   1.000
_cell.length_b   1.000
_cell.length_c   1.000
_cell.angle_alpha   90.00
_cell.angle_beta   90.00
_cell.angle_gamma   90.00
#
_symmetry.space_group_name_H-M   'P 1'
#
loop_
_entity.id
_entity.type
_entity.pdbx_description
1 polymer ?
#
loop_
_entity_poly.entity_id
_entity_poly.type
_entity_poly.pdbx_seq_one_letter_code
_entity_poly.pdbx_strand_id
1 'polypeptide(L)'
;MIVFTLFIASFIIWQVWENQNRLYTDNLYMKRSIFTGVMFRVEFIKEANREEIELYSFVTPDTRVNRQQMHKDNQLEFSLLEDKIDLLIREERNVIFYSLILSYILSVWFILRNLIRDSSLPALAFVACIFFRFSLWHSWFKIQELLEETAYYMSRL
;
A
#
# COMPACT_ATOMS: atom_id res chain seq x y z
N MET A 1 4.40 27.85 17.28
CA MET A 1 3.98 28.12 15.88
C MET A 1 4.85 27.37 14.86
N ILE A 2 6.18 27.57 14.83
CA ILE A 2 7.07 26.96 13.82
C ILE A 2 6.92 25.43 13.67
N VAL A 3 6.82 24.69 14.77
CA VAL A 3 6.62 23.22 14.76
C VAL A 3 5.27 22.83 14.15
N PHE A 4 4.22 23.61 14.39
CA PHE A 4 2.88 23.39 13.84
C PHE A 4 2.86 23.69 12.34
N THR A 5 3.58 24.72 11.90
CA THR A 5 3.73 25.07 10.48
C THR A 5 4.53 24.00 9.72
N LEU A 6 5.59 23.44 10.33
CA LEU A 6 6.35 22.32 9.75
C LEU A 6 5.51 21.04 9.66
N PHE A 7 4.65 20.78 10.65
CA PHE A 7 3.72 19.65 10.61
C PHE A 7 2.72 19.77 9.45
N ILE A 8 2.10 20.93 9.28
CA ILE A 8 1.17 21.18 8.17
C ILE A 8 1.90 21.10 6.83
N ALA A 9 3.10 21.69 6.72
CA ALA A 9 3.89 21.63 5.49
C ALA A 9 4.29 20.19 5.14
N SER A 10 4.73 19.39 6.12
CA SER A 10 5.06 17.98 5.90
C SER A 10 3.83 17.16 5.52
N PHE A 11 2.67 17.44 6.12
CA PHE A 11 1.41 16.78 5.78
C PHE A 11 0.94 17.12 4.35
N ILE A 12 1.09 18.39 3.94
CA ILE A 12 0.78 18.83 2.58
C ILE A 12 1.75 18.20 1.56
N ILE A 13 3.05 18.19 1.85
CA ILE A 13 4.06 17.54 1.00
C ILE A 13 3.76 16.04 0.85
N TRP A 14 3.36 15.38 1.95
CA TRP A 14 2.94 13.99 1.93
C TRP A 14 1.69 13.77 1.08
N GLN A 15 0.64 14.56 1.27
CA GLN A 15 -0.60 14.48 0.47
C GLN A 15 -0.33 14.72 -1.01
N VAL A 16 0.52 15.70 -1.35
CA VAL A 16 0.90 15.99 -2.74
C VAL A 16 1.71 14.85 -3.32
N TRP A 17 2.67 14.30 -2.58
CA TRP A 17 3.45 13.14 -3.02
C TRP A 17 2.57 11.90 -3.21
N GLU A 18 1.67 11.63 -2.27
CA GLU A 18 0.72 10.52 -2.33
C GLU A 18 -0.20 10.64 -3.56
N ASN A 19 -0.73 11.83 -3.83
CA ASN A 19 -1.63 12.07 -4.94
C ASN A 19 -0.89 12.03 -6.29
N GLN A 20 0.35 12.52 -6.35
CA GLN A 20 1.20 12.37 -7.54
C GLN A 20 1.62 10.91 -7.76
N ASN A 21 2.00 10.19 -6.71
CA ASN A 21 2.37 8.78 -6.83
C ASN A 21 1.17 7.93 -7.26
N ARG A 22 -0.05 8.25 -6.80
CA ARG A 22 -1.29 7.65 -7.34
C ARG A 22 -1.42 7.88 -8.84
N LEU A 23 -1.26 9.13 -9.30
CA LEU A 23 -1.37 9.48 -10.73
C LEU A 23 -0.31 8.84 -11.64
N TYR A 24 0.90 8.57 -11.12
CA TYR A 24 2.00 7.99 -11.91
C TYR A 24 2.13 6.47 -11.78
N THR A 25 1.62 5.87 -10.70
CA THR A 25 1.69 4.41 -10.45
C THR A 25 0.40 3.69 -10.83
N ASP A 26 -0.76 4.36 -10.79
CA ASP A 26 -2.02 3.84 -11.36
C ASP A 26 -1.99 3.98 -12.88
N ASN A 27 -1.12 3.22 -13.53
CA ASN A 27 -1.47 2.80 -14.88
C ASN A 27 -2.67 1.87 -14.68
N LEU A 28 -3.87 2.25 -15.15
CA LEU A 28 -5.13 1.48 -14.94
C LEU A 28 -4.98 -0.02 -15.22
N TYR A 29 -4.00 -0.38 -16.04
CA TYR A 29 -3.73 -1.71 -16.54
C TYR A 29 -2.50 -2.39 -15.91
N MET A 30 -1.84 -1.77 -14.94
CA MET A 30 -0.72 -2.38 -14.22
C MET A 30 -0.58 -1.81 -12.81
N LYS A 31 -0.73 -2.67 -11.80
CA LYS A 31 -0.50 -2.33 -10.39
C LYS A 31 0.58 -3.24 -9.82
N ARG A 32 1.51 -2.67 -9.06
CA ARG A 32 2.60 -3.42 -8.44
C ARG A 32 2.82 -2.97 -7.02
N SER A 33 2.86 -3.94 -6.10
CA SER A 33 3.25 -3.74 -4.72
C SER A 33 4.76 -3.47 -4.60
N ILE A 34 5.11 -2.60 -3.66
CA ILE A 34 6.46 -2.10 -3.44
C ILE A 34 7.28 -3.09 -2.61
N PHE A 35 6.71 -3.67 -1.56
CA PHE A 35 7.45 -4.57 -0.66
C PHE A 35 7.35 -6.02 -1.06
N THR A 36 6.14 -6.49 -1.34
CA THR A 36 5.90 -7.90 -1.65
C THR A 36 6.15 -8.25 -3.12
N GLY A 37 6.21 -7.24 -4.00
CA GLY A 37 6.46 -7.43 -5.42
C GLY A 37 5.30 -8.07 -6.18
N VAL A 38 4.15 -8.28 -5.53
CA VAL A 38 2.92 -8.75 -6.16
C VAL A 38 2.48 -7.77 -7.23
N MET A 39 2.12 -8.28 -8.41
CA MET A 39 1.81 -7.47 -9.57
C MET A 39 0.58 -7.99 -10.30
N PHE A 40 -0.26 -7.04 -10.68
CA PHE A 40 -1.39 -7.20 -11.57
C PHE A 40 -1.09 -6.48 -12.89
N ARG A 41 -1.39 -7.11 -14.02
CA ARG A 41 -1.32 -6.49 -15.33
C ARG A 41 -2.45 -6.97 -16.24
N VAL A 42 -3.09 -6.04 -16.93
CA VAL A 42 -4.04 -6.27 -17.99
C VAL A 42 -3.39 -5.94 -19.33
N GLU A 43 -3.33 -6.91 -20.24
CA GLU A 43 -2.84 -6.76 -21.61
C GLU A 43 -4.03 -6.89 -22.58
N PHE A 44 -4.19 -5.94 -23.52
CA PHE A 44 -5.21 -6.03 -24.57
C PHE A 44 -4.58 -6.58 -25.84
N ILE A 45 -5.10 -7.68 -26.37
CA ILE A 45 -4.69 -8.20 -27.68
C ILE A 45 -5.84 -7.99 -28.67
N LYS A 46 -5.50 -7.40 -29.83
CA LYS A 46 -6.44 -7.18 -30.92
C LYS A 46 -6.39 -8.38 -31.86
N GLU A 47 -7.44 -9.18 -31.85
CA GLU A 47 -7.51 -10.36 -32.70
C GLU A 47 -7.79 -9.98 -34.17
N ALA A 48 -7.48 -10.88 -35.11
CA ALA A 48 -7.64 -10.65 -36.55
C ALA A 48 -9.08 -10.26 -36.96
N ASN A 49 -10.07 -10.54 -36.09
CA ASN A 49 -11.48 -10.21 -36.26
C ASN A 49 -11.90 -8.81 -35.76
N ARG A 50 -10.95 -7.95 -35.35
CA ARG A 50 -11.16 -6.62 -34.73
C ARG A 50 -11.77 -6.62 -33.33
N GLU A 51 -12.00 -7.76 -32.70
CA GLU A 51 -12.38 -7.84 -31.29
C GLU A 51 -11.14 -7.67 -30.40
N GLU A 52 -11.26 -6.84 -29.36
CA GLU A 52 -10.22 -6.63 -28.34
C GLU A 52 -10.46 -7.60 -27.19
N ILE A 53 -9.46 -8.45 -26.93
CA ILE A 53 -9.49 -9.44 -25.87
C ILE A 53 -8.63 -8.94 -24.71
N GLU A 54 -9.23 -8.91 -23.52
CA GLU A 54 -8.54 -8.60 -22.26
C GLU A 54 -7.87 -9.86 -21.71
N LEU A 55 -6.55 -9.78 -21.53
CA LEU A 55 -5.74 -10.84 -20.92
C LEU A 55 -5.17 -10.35 -19.60
N TYR A 56 -5.51 -11.07 -18.55
CA TYR A 56 -5.08 -10.76 -17.20
C TYR A 56 -3.83 -11.59 -16.86
N SER A 57 -2.85 -10.93 -16.27
CA SER A 57 -1.63 -11.55 -15.78
C SER A 57 -1.41 -11.16 -14.33
N PHE A 58 -1.19 -12.17 -13.50
CA PHE A 58 -0.89 -11.99 -12.09
C PHE A 58 0.48 -12.60 -11.75
N VAL A 59 1.25 -11.90 -10.94
CA VAL A 59 2.58 -12.31 -10.52
C VAL A 59 2.69 -12.15 -9.01
N THR A 60 3.00 -13.22 -8.30
CA THR A 60 3.54 -13.18 -6.93
C THR A 60 5.03 -13.56 -6.95
N PRO A 61 5.76 -13.42 -5.83
CA PRO A 61 7.12 -13.95 -5.72
C PRO A 61 7.23 -15.44 -6.05
N ASP A 62 6.20 -16.23 -5.72
CA ASP A 62 6.25 -17.69 -5.78
C ASP A 62 5.55 -18.28 -7.01
N THR A 63 4.51 -17.60 -7.53
CA THR A 63 3.68 -18.09 -8.64
C THR A 63 3.38 -17.01 -9.68
N ARG A 64 3.16 -17.45 -10.92
CA ARG A 64 2.86 -16.55 -12.04
C ARG A 64 1.77 -17.13 -12.91
N VAL A 65 0.64 -16.42 -12.98
CA VAL A 65 -0.47 -16.70 -13.90
C VAL A 65 -0.33 -15.76 -15.08
N ASN A 66 -0.01 -16.29 -16.26
CA ASN A 66 0.18 -15.49 -17.46
C ASN A 66 -1.04 -15.55 -18.36
N ARG A 67 -1.50 -14.37 -18.80
CA ARG A 67 -2.37 -14.19 -19.97
C ARG A 67 -3.59 -15.11 -19.96
N GLN A 68 -4.33 -15.12 -18.86
CA GLN A 68 -5.63 -15.79 -18.80
C GLN A 68 -6.73 -14.81 -19.22
N GLN A 69 -7.66 -15.31 -20.02
CA GLN A 69 -8.86 -14.57 -20.40
C GLN A 69 -9.93 -14.79 -19.34
N MET A 70 -10.65 -13.73 -18.99
CA MET A 70 -11.72 -13.81 -18.00
C MET A 70 -12.86 -14.65 -18.57
N HIS A 71 -13.11 -15.83 -17.99
CA HIS A 71 -14.25 -16.69 -18.31
C HIS A 71 -15.29 -16.63 -17.19
N LYS A 72 -16.56 -16.93 -17.51
CA LYS A 72 -17.68 -16.86 -16.56
C LYS A 72 -17.43 -17.69 -15.28
N ASP A 73 -16.69 -18.78 -15.41
CA ASP A 73 -16.42 -19.70 -14.29
C ASP A 73 -15.35 -19.15 -13.32
N ASN A 74 -14.41 -18.34 -13.82
CA ASN A 74 -13.28 -17.82 -13.03
C ASN A 74 -13.43 -16.32 -12.69
N GLN A 75 -14.44 -15.64 -13.24
CA GLN A 75 -14.67 -14.21 -13.08
C GLN A 75 -14.70 -13.73 -11.62
N LEU A 76 -15.27 -14.54 -10.71
CA LEU A 76 -15.27 -14.22 -9.28
C LEU A 76 -13.86 -14.24 -8.69
N GLU A 77 -13.05 -15.25 -9.03
CA GLU A 77 -11.70 -15.40 -8.52
C GLU A 77 -10.79 -14.26 -9.02
N PHE A 78 -10.89 -13.89 -10.30
CA PHE A 78 -10.19 -12.73 -10.87
C PHE A 78 -10.52 -11.43 -10.12
N SER A 79 -11.81 -11.15 -9.88
CA SER A 79 -12.23 -9.93 -9.19
C SER A 79 -11.77 -9.89 -7.73
N LEU A 80 -11.83 -11.03 -7.02
CA LEU A 80 -11.31 -11.13 -5.66
C LEU A 80 -9.80 -10.94 -5.60
N LEU A 81 -9.07 -11.44 -6.59
CA LEU A 81 -7.62 -11.32 -6.66
C LEU A 81 -7.19 -9.87 -6.93
N GLU A 82 -7.90 -9.16 -7.80
CA GLU A 82 -7.70 -7.73 -8.04
C GLU A 82 -7.93 -6.90 -6.77
N ASP A 83 -9.07 -7.11 -6.08
CA ASP A 83 -9.39 -6.40 -4.84
C ASP A 83 -8.36 -6.67 -3.73
N LYS A 84 -7.89 -7.92 -3.60
CA LYS A 84 -6.83 -8.28 -2.64
C LYS A 84 -5.50 -7.60 -2.95
N ILE A 85 -5.10 -7.51 -4.22
CA ILE A 85 -3.89 -6.80 -4.63
C ILE A 85 -4.01 -5.30 -4.31
N ASP A 86 -5.18 -4.71 -4.55
CA ASP A 86 -5.44 -3.31 -4.21
C ASP A 86 -5.39 -3.04 -2.70
N LEU A 87 -5.98 -3.94 -1.91
CA LEU A 87 -5.92 -3.90 -0.45
C LEU A 87 -4.47 -4.05 0.03
N LEU A 88 -3.69 -4.94 -0.57
CA LEU A 88 -2.29 -5.16 -0.22
C LEU A 88 -1.45 -3.90 -0.48
N ILE A 89 -1.59 -3.30 -1.68
CA ILE A 89 -0.90 -2.04 -2.02
C ILE A 89 -1.29 -0.92 -1.05
N ARG A 90 -2.57 -0.86 -0.64
CA ARG A 90 -3.05 0.12 0.34
C ARG A 90 -2.40 -0.09 1.71
N GLU A 91 -2.33 -1.33 2.20
CA GLU A 91 -1.70 -1.62 3.49
C GLU A 91 -0.19 -1.38 3.47
N GLU A 92 0.50 -1.67 2.36
CA GLU A 92 1.91 -1.29 2.20
C GLU A 92 2.12 0.22 2.31
N ARG A 93 1.25 1.02 1.68
CA ARG A 93 1.27 2.47 1.82
C ARG A 93 1.02 2.92 3.25
N ASN A 94 0.10 2.27 3.97
CA ASN A 94 -0.12 2.53 5.39
C ASN A 94 1.13 2.26 6.22
N VAL A 95 1.85 1.17 5.95
CA VAL A 95 3.13 0.86 6.62
C VAL A 95 4.17 1.96 6.39
N ILE A 96 4.33 2.43 5.15
CA ILE A 96 5.25 3.54 4.83
C ILE A 96 4.83 4.80 5.60
N PHE A 97 3.54 5.14 5.56
CA PHE A 97 2.99 6.32 6.22
C PHE A 97 3.22 6.30 7.73
N TYR A 98 2.83 5.21 8.41
CA TYR A 98 3.01 5.11 9.86
C TYR A 98 4.49 5.09 10.25
N SER A 99 5.37 4.50 9.43
CA SER A 99 6.81 4.50 9.65
C SER A 99 7.39 5.91 9.61
N LEU A 100 6.96 6.72 8.63
CA LEU A 100 7.39 8.11 8.49
C LEU A 100 6.87 8.99 9.61
N ILE A 101 5.60 8.83 10.00
CA ILE A 101 5.04 9.57 11.14
C ILE A 101 5.76 9.20 12.43
N LEU A 102 6.02 7.91 12.66
CA LEU A 102 6.76 7.48 13.86
C LEU A 102 8.17 8.10 13.88
N SER A 103 8.88 8.05 12.77
CA SER A 103 10.20 8.68 12.62
C SER A 103 10.15 10.19 12.87
N TYR A 104 9.12 10.87 12.36
CA TYR A 104 8.89 12.29 12.59
C TYR A 104 8.64 12.60 14.07
N ILE A 105 7.74 11.88 14.74
CA ILE A 105 7.43 12.09 16.17
C ILE A 105 8.70 11.89 17.01
N LEU A 106 9.49 10.85 16.72
CA LEU A 106 10.74 10.59 17.42
C LEU A 106 11.78 11.70 17.18
N SER A 107 11.87 12.21 15.95
CA SER A 107 12.80 13.30 15.60
C SER A 107 12.42 14.62 16.29
N VAL A 108 11.14 14.97 16.27
CA VAL A 108 10.61 16.15 16.98
C VAL A 108 10.83 16.01 18.48
N TRP A 109 10.53 14.83 19.05
CA TRP A 109 10.78 14.54 20.44
C TRP A 109 12.27 14.71 20.79
N PHE A 110 13.17 14.15 20.00
CA PHE A 110 14.61 14.24 20.24
C PHE A 110 15.12 15.69 20.23
N ILE A 111 14.68 16.50 19.27
CA ILE A 111 15.08 17.91 19.15
C ILE A 111 14.53 18.75 20.30
N LEU A 112 13.26 18.55 20.66
CA LEU A 112 12.58 19.37 21.67
C LEU A 112 12.68 18.82 23.10
N ARG A 113 13.27 17.65 23.33
CA ARG A 113 13.27 16.96 24.65
C ARG A 113 13.70 17.83 25.83
N ASN A 114 14.66 18.74 25.61
CA ASN A 114 15.17 19.63 26.66
C ASN A 114 14.24 20.82 26.93
N LEU A 115 13.42 21.22 25.94
CA LEU A 115 12.57 22.41 25.99
C LEU A 115 11.19 22.14 26.63
N ILE A 116 10.72 20.88 26.55
CA ILE A 116 9.35 20.47 26.95
C ILE A 116 9.35 19.39 28.04
N ARG A 117 10.48 19.22 28.74
CA ARG A 117 10.68 18.23 29.80
C ARG A 117 9.65 18.34 30.94
N ASP A 118 9.21 19.55 31.27
CA ASP A 118 8.24 19.80 32.36
C ASP A 118 6.80 19.96 31.85
N SER A 119 6.54 19.68 30.57
CA SER A 119 5.19 19.75 29.98
C SER A 119 4.52 18.37 29.91
N SER A 120 3.25 18.31 29.51
CA SER A 120 2.52 17.06 29.24
C SER A 120 2.78 16.45 27.85
N LEU A 121 3.52 17.16 26.99
CA LEU A 121 3.91 16.71 25.65
C LEU A 121 4.70 15.38 25.61
N PRO A 122 5.54 15.02 26.61
CA PRO A 122 6.14 13.69 26.73
C PRO A 122 5.14 12.55 26.77
N ALA A 123 4.07 12.69 27.55
CA ALA A 123 3.05 11.67 27.68
C ALA A 123 2.27 11.50 26.35
N LEU A 124 1.94 12.61 25.68
CA LEU A 124 1.30 12.58 24.36
C LEU A 124 2.19 11.95 23.28
N ALA A 125 3.48 12.29 23.25
CA ALA A 125 4.44 11.70 22.33
C ALA A 125 4.58 10.19 22.56
N PHE A 126 4.59 9.75 23.81
CA PHE A 126 4.63 8.33 24.18
C PHE A 126 3.37 7.57 23.71
N VAL A 127 2.18 8.12 23.97
CA VAL A 127 0.91 7.53 23.50
C VAL A 127 0.86 7.45 21.98
N ALA A 128 1.29 8.52 21.28
CA ALA A 128 1.36 8.52 19.82
C ALA A 128 2.34 7.47 19.30
N CYS A 129 3.51 7.32 19.93
CA CYS A 129 4.48 6.28 19.55
C CYS A 129 3.91 4.86 19.72
N ILE A 130 3.19 4.59 20.82
CA ILE A 130 2.51 3.31 21.02
C ILE A 130 1.47 3.07 19.93
N PHE A 131 0.62 4.08 19.68
CA PHE A 131 -0.43 3.99 18.68
C PHE A 131 0.13 3.67 17.30
N PHE A 132 1.09 4.45 16.80
CA PHE A 132 1.67 4.24 15.48
C PHE A 132 2.49 2.96 15.36
N ARG A 133 3.15 2.50 16.44
CA ARG A 133 3.78 1.17 16.46
C ARG A 133 2.76 0.05 16.34
N PHE A 134 1.63 0.17 17.03
CA PHE A 134 0.57 -0.82 16.95
C PHE A 134 -0.09 -0.82 15.55
N SER A 135 -0.32 0.36 14.97
CA SER A 135 -0.82 0.49 13.59
C SER A 135 0.14 -0.12 12.56
N LEU A 136 1.45 0.09 12.74
CA LEU A 136 2.49 -0.56 11.92
C LEU A 136 2.42 -2.08 12.02
N TRP A 137 2.36 -2.60 13.24
CA TRP A 137 2.26 -4.03 13.48
C TRP A 137 1.01 -4.62 12.82
N HIS A 138 -0.14 -3.96 12.99
CA HIS A 138 -1.41 -4.41 12.41
C HIS A 138 -1.38 -4.42 10.88
N SER A 139 -0.93 -3.32 10.24
CA SER A 139 -0.82 -3.28 8.77
C SER A 139 0.20 -4.29 8.25
N TRP A 140 1.31 -4.50 8.96
CA TRP A 140 2.29 -5.54 8.60
C TRP A 140 1.70 -6.95 8.65
N PHE A 141 0.98 -7.28 9.73
CA PHE A 141 0.31 -8.56 9.86
C PHE A 141 -0.73 -8.79 8.74
N LYS A 142 -1.52 -7.76 8.44
CA LYS A 142 -2.53 -7.81 7.38
C LYS A 142 -1.92 -8.00 5.98
N ILE A 143 -0.73 -7.45 5.73
CA ILE A 143 0.01 -7.72 4.48
C ILE A 143 0.35 -9.21 4.36
N GLN A 144 0.80 -9.84 5.45
CA GLN A 144 1.12 -11.28 5.43
C GLN A 144 -0.12 -12.14 5.18
N GLU A 145 -1.25 -11.83 5.82
CA GLU A 145 -2.53 -12.49 5.60
C GLU A 145 -2.99 -12.35 4.14
N LEU A 146 -2.95 -11.13 3.59
CA LEU A 146 -3.31 -10.87 2.20
C LEU A 146 -2.37 -11.60 1.21
N LEU A 147 -1.09 -11.76 1.54
CA LEU A 147 -0.17 -12.54 0.70
C LEU A 147 -0.55 -14.01 0.63
N GLU A 148 -0.82 -14.63 1.78
CA GLU A 148 -1.23 -16.04 1.84
C GLU A 148 -2.53 -16.26 1.08
N GLU A 149 -3.50 -15.37 1.27
CA GLU A 149 -4.75 -15.42 0.53
C GLU A 149 -4.54 -15.25 -0.98
N THR A 150 -3.73 -14.28 -1.39
CA THR A 150 -3.46 -14.01 -2.82
C THR A 150 -2.77 -15.21 -3.47
N ALA A 151 -1.81 -15.84 -2.79
CA ALA A 151 -1.16 -17.06 -3.25
C ALA A 151 -2.16 -18.23 -3.35
N TYR A 152 -3.08 -18.35 -2.38
CA TYR A 152 -4.14 -19.36 -2.40
C TYR A 152 -5.07 -19.22 -3.61
N TYR A 153 -5.59 -18.02 -3.87
CA TYR A 153 -6.45 -17.78 -5.03
C TYR A 153 -5.71 -17.94 -6.35
N MET A 154 -4.42 -17.55 -6.43
CA MET A 154 -3.61 -17.84 -7.62
C MET A 154 -3.42 -19.34 -7.88
N SER A 155 -3.37 -20.18 -6.84
CA SER A 155 -3.22 -21.63 -7.00
C SER A 155 -4.47 -22.34 -7.53
N ARG A 156 -5.62 -21.66 -7.50
CA ARG A 156 -6.91 -22.17 -7.99
C ARG A 156 -7.20 -21.81 -9.46
N LEU A 157 -6.49 -20.82 -10.00
CA LEU A 157 -6.52 -20.38 -11.39
C LEU A 157 -5.61 -21.23 -12.29
#